data_AF-X1VYA3-F1
#
_entry.id   AF-X1VYA3-F1
#
_cell.length_a   1.000
_cell.length_b   1.000
_cell.length_c   1.000
_cell.angle_alpha   90.00
_cell.angle_beta   90.00
_cell.angle_gamma   90.00
#
_symmetry.space_group_name_H-M   'P 1'
#
loop_
_entity.id
_entity.type
_entity.pdbx_description
1 polymer ?
#
loop_
_entity_poly.entity_id
_entity_poly.type
_entity_poly.pdbx_seq_one_letter_code
_entity_poly.pdbx_strand_id
1 'polypeptide(L)' 'MRLGVFPQHALYQRGVEQGRFNEGLADYFAACILMPREWVREKWLEVKDLDKMAKIFDVPKVVMVIRLKQLDLV' A
#
# COMPACT_ATOMS: atom_id res chain seq x y z
N MET A 1 -25.24 15.87 38.57
CA MET A 1 -24.29 15.93 37.44
C MET A 1 -23.96 14.49 37.05
N ARG A 2 -24.56 13.94 35.98
CA ARG A 2 -24.26 12.56 35.52
C ARG A 2 -23.02 12.62 34.63
N LEU A 3 -21.95 11.95 35.02
CA LEU A 3 -20.82 11.68 34.14
C LEU A 3 -21.30 10.75 33.01
N GLY A 4 -21.28 11.25 31.78
CA GLY A 4 -21.56 10.45 30.60
C GLY A 4 -20.49 9.38 30.46
N VAL A 5 -20.87 8.12 30.61
CA VAL A 5 -20.00 6.98 30.32
C VAL A 5 -19.87 6.91 28.80
N PHE A 6 -18.77 7.41 28.26
CA PHE A 6 -18.44 7.19 26.85
C PHE A 6 -18.26 5.68 26.64
N PRO A 7 -18.98 5.05 25.70
CA PRO A 7 -18.84 3.62 25.48
C PRO A 7 -17.43 3.34 24.94
N GLN A 8 -16.61 2.57 25.67
CA GLN A 8 -15.25 2.18 25.27
C GLN A 8 -15.21 1.53 23.88
N HIS A 9 -16.30 0.88 23.48
CA HIS A 9 -16.47 0.33 22.12
C HIS A 9 -16.32 1.38 21.01
N ALA A 10 -16.77 2.61 21.21
CA ALA A 10 -16.68 3.67 20.18
C ALA A 10 -15.27 4.25 20.01
N LEU A 11 -14.39 4.09 21.01
CA LEU A 11 -12.97 4.45 20.90
C LEU A 11 -12.17 3.30 20.28
N TYR A 12 -12.51 2.05 20.63
CA TYR A 12 -11.92 0.86 20.03
C TYR A 12 -12.17 0.80 18.52
N GLN A 13 -13.41 1.00 18.07
CA GLN A 13 -13.74 0.98 16.64
C GLN A 13 -13.02 2.08 15.85
N ARG A 14 -12.92 3.30 16.41
CA ARG A 14 -12.12 4.39 15.82
C ARG A 14 -10.63 4.06 15.74
N GLY A 15 -10.07 3.40 16.77
CA GLY A 15 -8.68 2.94 16.75
C GLY A 15 -8.41 1.87 15.67
N VAL A 16 -9.37 0.97 15.43
CA VAL A 16 -9.26 -0.07 14.40
C VAL A 16 -9.33 0.54 12.99
N GLU A 17 -10.25 1.46 12.74
CA GLU A 17 -10.34 2.15 11.44
C GLU A 17 -9.11 3.02 11.15
N GLN A 18 -8.63 3.78 12.15
CA GLN A 18 -7.41 4.56 12.04
C GLN A 18 -6.18 3.67 11.80
N GLY A 19 -6.13 2.50 12.46
CA GLY A 19 -5.08 1.51 12.28
C GLY A 19 -5.00 1.01 10.84
N ARG A 20 -6.14 0.60 10.26
CA ARG A 20 -6.21 0.14 8.86
C ARG A 20 -5.80 1.21 7.86
N PHE A 21 -6.17 2.47 8.09
CA PHE A 21 -5.75 3.58 7.24
C PHE A 21 -4.23 3.79 7.31
N ASN A 22 -3.66 3.78 8.51
CA ASN A 22 -2.23 3.93 8.72
C ASN A 22 -1.44 2.75 8.13
N GLU A 23 -1.95 1.53 8.22
CA GLU A 23 -1.38 0.34 7.56
C GLU A 23 -1.34 0.54 6.03
N GLY A 24 -2.42 1.01 5.42
CA GLY A 24 -2.44 1.31 3.98
C GLY A 24 -1.44 2.40 3.56
N LEU A 25 -1.24 3.44 4.39
CA LEU A 25 -0.20 4.44 4.16
C LEU A 25 1.21 3.88 4.32
N ALA A 26 1.43 3.01 5.30
CA ALA A 26 2.70 2.33 5.50
C ALA A 26 3.03 1.40 4.33
N ASP A 27 2.05 0.65 3.82
CA ASP A 27 2.20 -0.19 2.63
C ASP A 27 2.53 0.65 1.38
N TYR A 28 1.83 1.78 1.18
CA TYR A 28 2.14 2.70 0.09
C TYR A 28 3.54 3.29 0.19
N PHE A 29 3.94 3.68 1.40
CA PHE A 29 5.28 4.20 1.66
C PHE A 29 6.35 3.14 1.38
N ALA A 30 6.17 1.91 1.89
CA ALA A 30 7.08 0.79 1.64
C ALA A 30 7.20 0.49 0.13
N ALA A 31 6.08 0.50 -0.60
CA ALA A 31 6.08 0.33 -2.05
C ALA A 31 6.85 1.43 -2.78
N CYS A 32 6.83 2.68 -2.28
CA CYS A 32 7.63 3.77 -2.86
C CYS A 32 9.13 3.57 -2.68
N ILE A 33 9.56 2.99 -1.56
CA ILE A 33 10.98 2.70 -1.29
C ILE A 33 11.47 1.49 -2.09
N LEU A 34 10.69 0.40 -2.09
CA LEU A 34 11.06 -0.84 -2.79
C LEU A 34 10.96 -0.71 -4.30
N MET A 35 10.02 0.10 -4.79
CA MET A 35 9.72 0.26 -6.21
C MET A 35 9.59 1.74 -6.58
N PRO A 36 10.73 2.44 -6.72
CA PRO A 36 10.75 3.86 -7.10
C PRO A 36 10.02 4.10 -8.43
N ARG A 37 9.26 5.20 -8.50
CA ARG A 37 8.32 5.49 -9.61
C ARG A 37 9.01 5.47 -10.97
N GLU A 38 10.13 6.17 -11.08
CA GLU A 38 10.89 6.36 -12.30
C GLU A 38 11.45 5.01 -12.79
N TRP A 39 12.02 4.23 -11.88
CA TRP A 39 12.59 2.92 -12.18
C TRP A 39 11.55 1.92 -12.65
N VAL A 40 10.39 1.90 -11.98
CA VAL A 40 9.26 1.03 -12.39
C VAL A 40 8.78 1.43 -13.77
N ARG A 41 8.63 2.73 -14.05
CA ARG A 41 8.17 3.23 -15.36
C ARG A 41 9.13 2.83 -16.48
N GLU A 42 10.42 3.08 -16.29
CA GLU A 42 11.45 2.75 -17.27
C GLU A 42 11.49 1.24 -17.53
N LYS A 43 11.55 0.41 -16.47
CA LYS A 43 11.58 -1.05 -16.63
C LYS A 43 10.29 -1.60 -17.21
N TRP A 44 9.14 -1.01 -16.91
CA TRP A 44 7.86 -1.44 -17.46
C TRP A 44 7.76 -1.24 -18.97
N LEU A 45 8.41 -0.21 -19.53
CA LEU A 45 8.46 -0.01 -20.98
C LEU A 45 9.17 -1.16 -21.71
N GLU A 46 10.21 -1.72 -21.10
CA GLU A 46 11.02 -2.81 -21.67
C GLU A 46 10.41 -4.20 -21.41
N VAL A 47 9.98 -4.46 -20.17
CA VAL A 47 9.70 -5.81 -19.69
C VAL A 47 8.27 -6.26 -20.01
N LYS A 48 7.27 -5.37 -19.80
CA LYS A 48 5.82 -5.62 -20.04
C LYS A 48 5.28 -6.96 -19.53
N ASP A 49 5.88 -7.51 -18.48
CA ASP A 49 5.54 -8.82 -17.90
C ASP A 49 5.57 -8.70 -16.37
N LEU A 50 4.45 -9.01 -15.73
CA LEU A 50 4.28 -8.85 -14.28
C LEU A 50 5.19 -9.78 -13.47
N ASP A 51 5.37 -11.03 -13.90
CA ASP A 51 6.19 -12.01 -13.18
C ASP A 51 7.67 -11.64 -13.25
N LYS A 52 8.12 -11.15 -14.41
CA LYS A 52 9.49 -10.64 -14.56
C LYS A 52 9.71 -9.37 -13.75
N MET A 53 8.77 -8.42 -13.76
CA MET A 53 8.87 -7.21 -12.94
C MET A 53 8.95 -7.55 -11.45
N ALA A 54 8.09 -8.45 -10.96
CA ALA A 54 8.10 -8.89 -9.56
C ALA A 54 9.46 -9.47 -9.16
N LYS A 55 10.09 -10.27 -10.05
CA LYS A 55 11.45 -10.79 -9.85
C LYS A 55 12.53 -9.70 -9.88
N ILE A 56 12.44 -8.72 -10.77
CA ILE A 56 13.43 -7.63 -10.90
C ILE A 56 13.47 -6.78 -9.62
N PHE A 57 12.30 -6.46 -9.07
CA PHE A 57 12.20 -5.64 -7.86
C PHE A 57 12.20 -6.48 -6.57
N ASP A 58 12.33 -7.80 -6.68
CA ASP A 58 12.30 -8.75 -5.55
C ASP A 58 11.11 -8.55 -4.61
N VAL A 59 9.91 -8.46 -5.19
CA VAL A 59 8.66 -8.29 -4.45
C VAL A 59 7.64 -9.37 -4.84
N PRO A 60 6.68 -9.69 -3.96
CA PRO A 60 5.56 -10.54 -4.33
C PRO A 60 4.78 -9.95 -5.52
N LYS A 61 4.32 -10.80 -6.43
CA LYS A 61 3.59 -10.40 -7.64
C LYS A 61 2.40 -9.48 -7.34
N VAL A 62 1.66 -9.76 -6.26
CA VAL A 62 0.51 -8.95 -5.85
C VAL A 62 0.90 -7.50 -5.55
N VAL A 63 2.06 -7.29 -4.92
CA VAL A 63 2.57 -5.95 -4.56
C VAL A 63 3.00 -5.20 -5.82
N MET A 64 3.62 -5.90 -6.79
CA MET A 64 3.93 -5.32 -8.10
C MET A 64 2.68 -4.88 -8.86
N VAL A 65 1.61 -5.68 -8.85
CA VAL A 65 0.32 -5.31 -9.48
C VAL A 65 -0.27 -4.05 -8.84
N ILE A 66 -0.28 -3.99 -7.50
CA ILE A 66 -0.77 -2.81 -6.77
C ILE A 66 0.07 -1.58 -7.17
N ARG A 67 1.39 -1.71 -7.23
CA ARG A 67 2.27 -0.61 -7.60
C ARG A 67 2.05 -0.11 -9.02
N LEU A 68 1.87 -0.98 -9.99
CA LEU A 68 1.59 -0.57 -11.37
C LEU A 68 0.26 0.16 -11.49
N LYS A 69 -0.78 -0.26 -10.75
CA LYS A 69 -2.06 0.47 -10.66
C LYS A 69 -1.90 1.84 -10.01
N GLN A 70 -1.14 1.94 -8.91
CA GLN A 70 -0.83 3.23 -8.25
C GLN A 70 -0.09 4.22 -9.16
N LEU A 71 0.58 3.71 -10.20
CA LEU A 71 1.34 4.51 -11.17
C LEU A 71 0.61 4.71 -12.51
N ASP A 72 -0.63 4.22 -12.63
CA ASP A 72 -1.47 4.22 -13.84
C ASP A 72 -0.80 3.54 -15.05
N LEU A 73 -0.13 2.41 -14.81
CA LEU A 73 0.60 1.66 -15.85
C LEU A 73 -0.12 0.40 -16.34
N VAL A 74 -1.17 -0.02 -15.63
CA VAL A 74 -2.08 -1.16 -15.91
C VAL A 74 -3.46 -0.90 -15.34
#